data_AF-A0A1C3VR31-F1
#
_entry.id   AF-A0A1C3VR31-F1
#
_cell.length_a   1.000
_cell.length_b   1.000
_cell.length_c   1.000
_cell.angle_alpha   90.00
_cell.angle_beta   90.00
_cell.angle_gamma   90.00
#
_symmetry.space_group_name_H-M   'P 1'
#
loop_
_entity.id
_entity.type
_entity.pdbx_description
1 polymer ?
#
loop_
_entity_poly.entity_id
_entity_poly.type
_entity_poly.pdbx_seq_one_letter_code
_entity_poly.pdbx_strand_id
1 'polypeptide(L)'
;MRVAIVHYWLVSMRGGEKVVEALCDMYPDADIFTLVYDESRVSEKIRGHKIFTSFLQRIPGAAKAYQSLLPLMPFALESFDLTGYDLIISSESGPAKGIIPPPGATHVCYCHSPMRYLWDHYHFYRSHAGLASRLVMPMLAPMLRSWDVNTSMRVDRFVANSHHVCDRIAKYYRRSATVVYPPVNVDDFMPAPTTEDFYLCAGQLVPYKRIDLAVKAFTRMNRQLVVIGEGSEADGLKRIAGPSITFLGRTPFPILKEKLARCRALIFPGEEDFGMVPVEAMASGRPVIAYGSGGALETVAPGVTGILFDQQSVDALIKAVIDFEAMQHRFHPETLQAHAEQFSTRKFTASMLAIINEELLIRKAARLRSHPAVQVGREAQLPVLAMEPHSRTLQ
;
A
#
# COMPACT_ATOMS: atom_id res chain seq x y z
N MET A 1 5.82 22.95 -12.71
CA MET A 1 6.28 21.55 -12.60
C MET A 1 5.14 20.68 -13.07
N ARG A 2 5.34 19.84 -14.08
CA ARG A 2 4.30 18.92 -14.57
C ARG A 2 4.44 17.57 -13.87
N VAL A 3 3.33 17.06 -13.33
CA VAL A 3 3.32 15.86 -12.47
C VAL A 3 2.52 14.74 -13.12
N ALA A 4 3.07 13.54 -13.12
CA ALA A 4 2.37 12.32 -13.51
C ALA A 4 2.18 11.42 -12.29
N ILE A 5 0.94 10.96 -12.05
CA ILE A 5 0.64 9.91 -11.07
C ILE A 5 0.45 8.61 -11.84
N VAL A 6 1.23 7.57 -11.52
CA VAL A 6 1.13 6.25 -12.17
C VAL A 6 0.53 5.27 -11.17
N HIS A 7 -0.60 4.66 -11.49
CA HIS A 7 -1.27 3.68 -10.64
C HIS A 7 -1.55 2.39 -11.40
N TYR A 8 -1.48 1.24 -10.74
CA TYR A 8 -1.48 -0.08 -11.40
C TYR A 8 -2.78 -0.37 -12.19
N TRP A 9 -3.97 -0.05 -11.64
CA TRP A 9 -5.27 -0.16 -12.30
C TRP A 9 -6.31 0.61 -11.47
N LEU A 10 -7.27 1.23 -12.14
CA LEU A 10 -8.32 2.05 -11.54
C LEU A 10 -9.70 1.42 -11.80
N VAL A 11 -9.99 0.30 -11.13
CA VAL A 11 -11.21 -0.51 -11.35
C VAL A 11 -12.08 -0.70 -10.10
N SER A 12 -11.66 -0.13 -8.97
CA SER A 12 -12.40 -0.11 -7.71
C SER A 12 -11.73 0.83 -6.71
N MET A 13 -12.48 1.39 -5.76
CA MET A 13 -11.90 2.11 -4.62
C MET A 13 -11.41 1.17 -3.50
N ARG A 14 -10.12 1.18 -3.22
CA ARG A 14 -9.45 0.50 -2.09
C ARG A 14 -8.32 1.40 -1.53
N GLY A 15 -7.48 0.87 -0.65
CA GLY A 15 -6.41 1.65 -0.01
C GLY A 15 -5.39 2.25 -0.99
N GLY A 16 -5.09 1.55 -2.09
CA GLY A 16 -4.24 2.11 -3.15
C GLY A 16 -4.86 3.35 -3.79
N GLU A 17 -6.16 3.31 -4.08
CA GLU A 17 -6.88 4.44 -4.67
C GLU A 17 -7.12 5.57 -3.66
N LYS A 18 -7.17 5.28 -2.35
CA LYS A 18 -7.14 6.31 -1.29
C LYS A 18 -5.82 7.08 -1.26
N VAL A 19 -4.70 6.41 -1.51
CA VAL A 19 -3.41 7.10 -1.72
C VAL A 19 -3.46 7.97 -2.99
N VAL A 20 -4.02 7.47 -4.09
CA VAL A 20 -4.18 8.28 -5.31
C VAL A 20 -5.04 9.52 -5.06
N GLU A 21 -6.14 9.41 -4.31
CA GLU A 21 -6.96 10.57 -3.91
C GLU A 21 -6.13 11.63 -3.17
N ALA A 22 -5.31 11.23 -2.20
CA ALA A 22 -4.47 12.17 -1.47
C ALA A 22 -3.36 12.78 -2.35
N LEU A 23 -2.82 12.02 -3.31
CA LEU A 23 -1.87 12.54 -4.30
C LEU A 23 -2.53 13.53 -5.27
N CYS A 24 -3.80 13.30 -5.65
CA CYS A 24 -4.60 14.25 -6.42
C CYS A 24 -4.81 15.56 -5.66
N ASP A 25 -5.08 15.50 -4.35
CA ASP A 25 -5.18 16.71 -3.52
C ASP A 25 -3.85 17.48 -3.45
N MET A 26 -2.72 16.76 -3.38
CA MET A 26 -1.39 17.35 -3.36
C MET A 26 -1.01 17.99 -4.71
N TYR A 27 -1.48 17.41 -5.82
CA TYR A 27 -1.18 17.87 -7.17
C TYR A 27 -2.46 17.92 -8.03
N PRO A 28 -3.29 18.97 -7.89
CA PRO A 28 -4.59 19.07 -8.57
C PRO A 28 -4.51 19.03 -10.10
N ASP A 29 -3.39 19.46 -10.68
CA ASP A 29 -3.15 19.48 -12.13
C ASP A 29 -2.41 18.23 -12.64
N ALA A 30 -2.23 17.19 -11.82
CA ALA A 30 -1.50 15.99 -12.23
C ALA A 30 -2.25 15.20 -13.31
N ASP A 31 -1.52 14.69 -14.30
CA ASP A 31 -2.03 13.70 -15.23
C ASP A 31 -1.93 12.30 -14.59
N ILE A 32 -2.93 11.43 -14.78
CA ILE A 32 -2.93 10.07 -14.22
C ILE A 32 -2.70 9.04 -15.32
N PHE A 33 -1.77 8.11 -15.11
CA PHE A 33 -1.49 6.99 -15.99
C PHE A 33 -1.87 5.68 -15.31
N THR A 34 -2.59 4.81 -16.01
CA THR A 34 -3.06 3.53 -15.46
C THR A 34 -3.16 2.46 -16.53
N LEU A 35 -2.94 1.20 -16.17
CA LEU A 35 -3.04 0.11 -17.15
C LEU A 35 -4.46 -0.03 -17.70
N VAL A 36 -5.44 0.00 -16.79
CA VAL A 36 -6.87 -0.18 -17.06
C VAL A 36 -7.68 0.71 -16.14
N TYR A 37 -8.79 1.24 -16.64
CA TYR A 37 -9.66 2.21 -15.99
C TYR A 37 -11.14 1.84 -16.17
N ASP A 38 -11.90 1.88 -15.08
CA ASP A 38 -13.37 1.83 -15.04
C ASP A 38 -13.88 3.07 -14.28
N GLU A 39 -14.32 4.06 -15.06
CA GLU A 39 -14.80 5.35 -14.56
C GLU A 39 -15.93 5.22 -13.53
N SER A 40 -16.82 4.24 -13.71
CA SER A 40 -17.97 4.04 -12.82
C SER A 40 -17.59 3.58 -11.41
N ARG A 41 -16.32 3.22 -11.19
CA ARG A 41 -15.84 2.55 -9.97
C ARG A 41 -14.79 3.33 -9.18
N VAL A 42 -14.48 4.55 -9.60
CA VAL A 42 -13.55 5.45 -8.93
C VAL A 42 -14.26 6.69 -8.41
N SER A 43 -13.61 7.41 -7.49
CA SER A 43 -14.16 8.63 -6.92
C SER A 43 -14.15 9.80 -7.91
N GLU A 44 -15.01 10.79 -7.65
CA GLU A 44 -15.04 12.06 -8.38
C GLU A 44 -13.69 12.76 -8.42
N LYS A 45 -12.94 12.67 -7.31
CA LYS A 45 -11.60 13.25 -7.21
C LYS A 45 -10.68 12.68 -8.27
N ILE A 46 -10.61 11.36 -8.43
CA ILE A 46 -9.79 10.72 -9.46
C ILE A 46 -10.32 11.05 -10.86
N ARG A 47 -11.65 11.04 -11.06
CA ARG A 47 -12.29 11.38 -12.34
C ARG A 47 -12.05 12.81 -12.80
N GLY A 48 -11.79 13.73 -11.89
CA GLY A 48 -11.48 15.13 -12.19
C GLY A 48 -10.15 15.34 -12.92
N HIS A 49 -9.26 14.35 -12.91
CA HIS A 49 -7.96 14.42 -13.58
C HIS A 49 -8.02 13.89 -15.01
N LYS A 50 -7.03 14.27 -15.82
CA LYS A 50 -6.83 13.69 -17.14
C LYS A 50 -6.20 12.29 -16.99
N ILE A 51 -6.95 11.27 -17.40
CA ILE A 51 -6.55 9.86 -17.26
C ILE A 51 -6.09 9.29 -18.61
N PHE A 52 -4.88 8.75 -18.64
CA PHE A 52 -4.28 8.04 -19.76
C PHE A 52 -4.25 6.54 -19.45
N THR A 53 -4.76 5.74 -20.39
CA THR A 53 -4.79 4.28 -20.27
C THR A 53 -3.79 3.61 -21.21
N SER A 54 -3.29 2.44 -20.82
CA SER A 54 -2.42 1.64 -21.69
C SER A 54 -3.20 0.97 -22.82
N PHE A 55 -2.48 0.33 -23.76
CA PHE A 55 -3.11 -0.49 -24.80
C PHE A 55 -3.97 -1.64 -24.26
N LEU A 56 -3.74 -2.08 -23.00
CA LEU A 56 -4.53 -3.14 -22.37
C LEU A 56 -6.00 -2.76 -22.21
N GLN A 57 -6.32 -1.47 -22.08
CA GLN A 57 -7.71 -0.98 -22.00
C GLN A 57 -8.55 -1.41 -23.21
N ARG A 58 -7.92 -1.60 -24.38
CA ARG A 58 -8.59 -1.99 -25.63
C ARG A 58 -8.95 -3.48 -25.68
N ILE A 59 -8.43 -4.28 -24.77
CA ILE A 59 -8.75 -5.71 -24.70
C ILE A 59 -10.18 -5.86 -24.15
N PRO A 60 -11.09 -6.55 -24.86
CA PRO A 60 -12.46 -6.75 -24.38
C PRO A 60 -12.48 -7.39 -22.99
N GLY A 61 -13.14 -6.74 -22.03
CA GLY A 61 -13.24 -7.22 -20.66
C GLY A 61 -12.00 -6.97 -19.79
N ALA A 62 -11.03 -6.15 -20.23
CA ALA A 62 -9.82 -5.85 -19.47
C ALA A 62 -10.07 -5.41 -18.02
N ALA A 63 -11.07 -4.55 -17.78
CA ALA A 63 -11.42 -4.09 -16.43
C ALA A 63 -11.89 -5.22 -15.49
N LYS A 64 -12.39 -6.34 -16.03
CA LYS A 64 -12.79 -7.53 -15.27
C LYS A 64 -11.65 -8.55 -15.14
N ALA A 65 -10.81 -8.67 -16.17
CA ALA A 65 -9.77 -9.69 -16.28
C ALA A 65 -8.33 -9.14 -16.12
N TYR A 66 -8.17 -7.94 -15.57
CA TYR A 66 -6.89 -7.23 -15.50
C TYR A 66 -5.76 -8.08 -14.86
N GLN A 67 -6.06 -8.89 -13.85
CA GLN A 67 -5.08 -9.77 -13.22
C GLN A 67 -4.51 -10.83 -14.18
N SER A 68 -5.32 -11.31 -15.12
CA SER A 68 -4.90 -12.27 -16.16
C SER A 68 -4.01 -11.63 -17.23
N LEU A 69 -3.98 -10.30 -17.31
CA LEU A 69 -3.14 -9.54 -18.24
C LEU A 69 -1.71 -9.33 -17.72
N LEU A 70 -1.36 -9.90 -16.56
CA LEU A 70 -0.05 -9.78 -15.93
C LEU A 70 1.14 -9.93 -16.88
N PRO A 71 1.17 -10.88 -17.84
CA PRO A 71 2.30 -11.04 -18.75
C PRO A 71 2.51 -9.85 -19.71
N LEU A 72 1.45 -9.08 -19.98
CA LEU A 72 1.48 -7.94 -20.90
C LEU A 72 1.72 -6.61 -20.19
N MET A 73 1.59 -6.57 -18.86
CA MET A 73 1.73 -5.35 -18.06
C MET A 73 3.11 -4.68 -18.21
N PRO A 74 4.25 -5.40 -18.27
CA PRO A 74 5.55 -4.79 -18.51
C PRO A 74 5.58 -3.91 -19.77
N PHE A 75 5.12 -4.45 -20.90
CA PHE A 75 5.07 -3.74 -22.17
C PHE A 75 4.11 -2.55 -22.13
N ALA A 76 2.98 -2.70 -21.43
CA ALA A 76 1.99 -1.65 -21.29
C ALA A 76 2.54 -0.45 -20.50
N LEU A 77 3.29 -0.69 -19.43
CA LEU A 77 3.91 0.37 -18.62
C LEU A 77 5.04 1.07 -19.36
N GLU A 78 5.90 0.31 -20.02
CA GLU A 78 7.02 0.87 -20.78
C GLU A 78 6.56 1.62 -22.05
N SER A 79 5.31 1.42 -22.49
CA SER A 79 4.71 2.15 -23.62
C SER A 79 4.20 3.55 -23.30
N PHE A 80 4.12 3.94 -22.01
CA PHE A 80 3.67 5.28 -21.64
C PHE A 80 4.69 6.34 -22.04
N ASP A 81 4.24 7.34 -22.81
CA ASP A 81 5.03 8.52 -23.09
C ASP A 81 4.95 9.50 -21.91
N LEU A 82 6.04 9.58 -21.17
CA LEU A 82 6.21 10.47 -20.01
C LEU A 82 7.10 11.67 -20.34
N THR A 83 7.24 12.02 -21.62
CA THR A 83 7.99 13.20 -22.05
C THR A 83 7.37 14.49 -21.50
N GLY A 84 8.20 15.37 -20.95
CA GLY A 84 7.78 16.67 -20.43
C GLY A 84 7.20 16.65 -19.01
N TYR A 85 7.21 15.51 -18.31
CA TYR A 85 6.95 15.47 -16.88
C TYR A 85 8.23 15.67 -16.08
N ASP A 86 8.15 16.48 -15.04
CA ASP A 86 9.26 16.80 -14.13
C ASP A 86 9.29 15.85 -12.93
N LEU A 87 8.11 15.41 -12.48
CA LEU A 87 7.90 14.53 -11.34
C LEU A 87 6.93 13.41 -11.72
N ILE A 88 7.33 12.17 -11.41
CA ILE A 88 6.52 10.98 -11.57
C ILE A 88 6.34 10.35 -10.19
N ILE A 89 5.10 10.14 -9.78
CA ILE A 89 4.75 9.48 -8.52
C ILE A 89 4.05 8.16 -8.87
N SER A 90 4.71 7.03 -8.67
CA SER A 90 4.06 5.72 -8.86
C SER A 90 3.48 5.21 -7.55
N SER A 91 2.17 4.92 -7.53
CA SER A 91 1.47 4.22 -6.44
C SER A 91 1.38 2.74 -6.79
N GLU A 92 2.15 1.91 -6.07
CA GLU A 92 2.47 0.55 -6.50
C GLU A 92 2.06 -0.54 -5.49
N SER A 93 1.12 -1.41 -5.88
CA SER A 93 0.93 -2.76 -5.29
C SER A 93 1.02 -3.86 -6.37
N GLY A 94 1.47 -3.47 -7.56
CA GLY A 94 1.53 -4.23 -8.79
C GLY A 94 2.73 -3.72 -9.59
N PRO A 95 2.70 -3.69 -10.93
CA PRO A 95 3.90 -3.34 -11.70
C PRO A 95 4.11 -1.82 -11.92
N ALA A 96 3.36 -0.93 -11.25
CA ALA A 96 3.25 0.50 -11.61
C ALA A 96 4.58 1.29 -11.69
N LYS A 97 5.61 0.93 -10.91
CA LYS A 97 6.95 1.57 -11.05
C LYS A 97 7.67 1.22 -12.34
N GLY A 98 7.20 0.22 -13.08
CA GLY A 98 7.82 -0.33 -14.28
C GLY A 98 7.82 0.57 -15.51
N ILE A 99 7.46 1.85 -15.36
CA ILE A 99 7.54 2.85 -16.41
C ILE A 99 8.99 3.18 -16.78
N ILE A 100 9.17 3.99 -17.82
CA ILE A 100 10.47 4.56 -18.20
C ILE A 100 10.40 6.06 -17.96
N PRO A 101 11.01 6.59 -16.88
CA PRO A 101 11.03 8.01 -16.64
C PRO A 101 11.98 8.70 -17.64
N PRO A 102 11.66 9.91 -18.14
CA PRO A 102 12.60 10.66 -18.98
C PRO A 102 13.85 11.06 -18.17
N PRO A 103 15.01 11.32 -18.80
CA PRO A 103 16.27 11.60 -18.09
C PRO A 103 16.22 12.77 -17.09
N GLY A 104 15.27 13.69 -17.29
CA GLY A 104 15.03 14.87 -16.47
C GLY A 104 13.83 14.76 -15.51
N ALA A 105 13.16 13.62 -15.40
CA ALA A 105 12.14 13.43 -14.36
C ALA A 105 12.78 12.97 -13.05
N THR A 106 12.09 13.27 -11.94
CA THR A 106 12.31 12.60 -10.65
C THR A 106 11.22 11.56 -10.47
N HIS A 107 11.59 10.32 -10.20
CA HIS A 107 10.64 9.22 -10.00
C HIS A 107 10.61 8.78 -8.53
N VAL A 108 9.50 9.09 -7.85
CA VAL A 108 9.21 8.65 -6.48
C VAL A 108 8.19 7.52 -6.53
N CYS A 109 8.50 6.37 -5.95
CA CYS A 109 7.56 5.25 -5.84
C CYS A 109 7.02 5.14 -4.42
N TYR A 110 5.71 5.35 -4.26
CA TYR A 110 4.97 4.94 -3.07
C TYR A 110 4.56 3.47 -3.22
N CYS A 111 5.32 2.59 -2.59
CA CYS A 111 5.18 1.15 -2.68
C CYS A 111 4.30 0.65 -1.53
N HIS A 112 3.11 0.16 -1.87
CA HIS A 112 2.19 -0.52 -0.96
C HIS A 112 2.64 -1.94 -0.62
N SER A 113 3.31 -2.60 -1.57
CA SER A 113 4.04 -3.84 -1.42
C SER A 113 4.73 -4.16 -2.76
N PRO A 114 5.98 -4.66 -2.76
CA PRO A 114 6.52 -5.38 -3.92
C PRO A 114 5.53 -6.44 -4.40
N MET A 115 5.55 -6.80 -5.69
CA MET A 115 4.54 -7.67 -6.35
C MET A 115 4.30 -8.99 -5.58
N ARG A 116 3.40 -8.94 -4.59
CA ARG A 116 3.24 -9.96 -3.55
C ARG A 116 2.93 -11.34 -4.13
N TYR A 117 2.17 -11.36 -5.22
CA TYR A 117 1.76 -12.56 -5.94
C TYR A 117 2.90 -13.21 -6.75
N LEU A 118 3.99 -12.49 -7.03
CA LEU A 118 5.20 -13.04 -7.64
C LEU A 118 6.25 -13.45 -6.60
N TRP A 119 6.30 -12.76 -5.47
CA TRP A 119 7.32 -12.95 -4.45
C TRP A 119 6.78 -13.74 -3.25
N ASP A 120 6.32 -13.04 -2.21
CA ASP A 120 6.04 -13.59 -0.89
C ASP A 120 4.89 -14.62 -0.87
N HIS A 121 3.85 -14.40 -1.67
CA HIS A 121 2.69 -15.29 -1.71
C HIS A 121 2.61 -16.11 -3.01
N TYR A 122 3.70 -16.27 -3.76
CA TYR A 122 3.67 -16.99 -5.04
C TYR A 122 3.03 -18.39 -4.94
N HIS A 123 3.45 -19.18 -3.96
CA HIS A 123 2.92 -20.53 -3.76
C HIS A 123 1.46 -20.50 -3.32
N PHE A 124 1.09 -19.50 -2.51
CA PHE A 124 -0.27 -19.27 -2.07
C PHE A 124 -1.21 -18.92 -3.23
N TYR A 125 -0.84 -17.95 -4.06
CA TYR A 125 -1.65 -17.57 -5.22
C TYR A 125 -1.70 -18.70 -6.26
N ARG A 126 -0.58 -19.40 -6.48
CA ARG A 126 -0.53 -20.53 -7.41
C ARG A 126 -1.43 -21.69 -6.97
N SER A 127 -1.47 -22.04 -5.69
CA SER A 127 -2.29 -23.16 -5.23
C SER A 127 -3.80 -22.90 -5.37
N HIS A 128 -4.21 -21.62 -5.30
CA HIS A 128 -5.59 -21.16 -5.46
C HIS A 128 -5.94 -20.75 -6.90
N ALA A 129 -5.00 -20.83 -7.84
CA ALA A 129 -5.23 -20.50 -9.25
C ALA A 129 -5.73 -21.70 -10.06
N GLY A 130 -6.41 -21.43 -11.17
CA GLY A 130 -6.88 -22.46 -12.11
C GLY A 130 -5.74 -23.26 -12.76
N LEU A 131 -6.07 -24.44 -13.32
CA LEU A 131 -5.10 -25.40 -13.87
C LEU A 131 -4.12 -24.77 -14.88
N ALA A 132 -4.63 -23.94 -15.80
CA ALA A 132 -3.81 -23.25 -16.79
C ALA A 132 -2.80 -22.27 -16.14
N SER A 133 -3.25 -21.47 -15.15
CA SER A 133 -2.37 -20.56 -14.42
C SER A 133 -1.30 -21.33 -13.62
N ARG A 134 -1.65 -22.49 -13.03
CA ARG A 134 -0.70 -23.35 -12.32
C ARG A 134 0.42 -23.90 -13.21
N LEU A 135 0.17 -24.06 -14.51
CA LEU A 135 1.13 -24.51 -15.51
C LEU A 135 1.97 -23.37 -16.09
N VAL A 136 1.36 -22.21 -16.34
CA VAL A 136 2.00 -21.06 -16.99
C VAL A 136 2.82 -20.21 -16.01
N MET A 137 2.35 -20.03 -14.78
CA MET A 137 3.01 -19.16 -13.78
C MET A 137 4.47 -19.54 -13.48
N PRO A 138 4.89 -20.81 -13.43
CA PRO A 138 6.30 -21.19 -13.25
C PRO A 138 7.22 -20.71 -14.37
N MET A 139 6.71 -20.64 -15.60
CA MET A 139 7.49 -20.21 -16.77
C MET A 139 7.63 -18.68 -16.79
N LEU A 140 6.56 -17.96 -16.45
CA LEU A 140 6.53 -16.49 -16.51
C LEU A 140 7.12 -15.81 -15.27
N ALA A 141 7.01 -16.44 -14.09
CA ALA A 141 7.41 -15.81 -12.84
C ALA A 141 8.90 -15.41 -12.79
N PRO A 142 9.89 -16.21 -13.24
CA PRO A 142 11.29 -15.80 -13.25
C PRO A 142 11.53 -14.55 -14.11
N MET A 143 10.92 -14.49 -15.29
CA MET A 143 11.00 -13.34 -16.19
C MET A 143 10.40 -12.09 -15.55
N LEU A 144 9.19 -12.21 -14.99
CA LEU A 144 8.51 -11.09 -14.34
C LEU A 144 9.25 -10.61 -13.09
N ARG A 145 9.83 -11.52 -12.29
CA ARG A 145 10.67 -11.15 -11.14
C ARG A 145 11.93 -10.41 -11.59
N SER A 146 12.59 -10.88 -12.64
CA SER A 146 13.77 -10.21 -13.20
C SER A 146 13.43 -8.80 -13.68
N TRP A 147 12.33 -8.66 -14.43
CA TRP A 147 11.81 -7.36 -14.86
C TRP A 147 11.45 -6.46 -13.67
N ASP A 148 10.76 -6.98 -12.66
CA ASP A 148 10.37 -6.25 -11.45
C ASP A 148 11.60 -5.71 -10.69
N VAL A 149 12.65 -6.53 -10.51
CA VAL A 149 13.91 -6.07 -9.90
C VAL A 149 14.62 -5.04 -10.78
N ASN A 150 14.76 -5.29 -12.08
CA ASN A 150 15.47 -4.38 -12.98
C ASN A 150 14.81 -3.01 -13.06
N THR A 151 13.48 -2.96 -13.13
CA THR A 151 12.74 -1.69 -13.15
C THR A 151 12.79 -0.95 -11.83
N SER A 152 13.03 -1.64 -10.70
CA SER A 152 13.24 -0.98 -9.41
C SER A 152 14.43 -0.02 -9.40
N MET A 153 15.42 -0.25 -10.28
CA MET A 153 16.59 0.63 -10.42
C MET A 153 16.26 1.98 -11.06
N ARG A 154 15.11 2.10 -11.74
CA ARG A 154 14.65 3.35 -12.38
C ARG A 154 14.02 4.33 -11.38
N VAL A 155 13.65 3.85 -10.19
CA VAL A 155 13.08 4.67 -9.12
C VAL A 155 14.19 5.43 -8.41
N ASP A 156 14.05 6.75 -8.28
CA ASP A 156 14.99 7.58 -7.52
C ASP A 156 14.78 7.37 -6.01
N ARG A 157 13.53 7.49 -5.54
CA ARG A 157 13.16 7.36 -4.12
C ARG A 157 12.01 6.37 -3.91
N PHE A 158 12.23 5.39 -3.04
CA PHE A 158 11.16 4.53 -2.52
C PHE A 158 10.58 5.10 -1.22
N VAL A 159 9.26 5.09 -1.16
CA VAL A 159 8.46 5.34 0.04
C VAL A 159 7.64 4.08 0.29
N ALA A 160 7.70 3.52 1.50
CA ALA A 160 6.91 2.37 1.89
C ALA A 160 5.73 2.81 2.75
N ASN A 161 4.61 2.12 2.65
CA ASN A 161 3.44 2.36 3.50
C ASN A 161 3.63 1.85 4.94
N SER A 162 4.68 1.07 5.21
CA SER A 162 4.96 0.42 6.50
C SER A 162 6.42 -0.05 6.56
N HIS A 163 6.99 -0.19 7.76
CA HIS A 163 8.25 -0.88 8.00
C HIS A 163 8.25 -2.33 7.51
N HIS A 164 7.12 -3.04 7.61
CA HIS A 164 6.98 -4.39 7.02
C HIS A 164 7.26 -4.39 5.52
N VAL A 165 6.79 -3.36 4.82
CA VAL A 165 7.02 -3.20 3.39
C VAL A 165 8.43 -2.67 3.08
N CYS A 166 9.02 -1.84 3.95
CA CYS A 166 10.45 -1.50 3.86
C CYS A 166 11.33 -2.75 3.82
N ASP A 167 11.07 -3.72 4.70
CA ASP A 167 11.83 -4.97 4.75
C ASP A 167 11.68 -5.77 3.45
N ARG A 168 10.48 -5.79 2.86
CA ARG A 168 10.25 -6.43 1.56
C ARG A 168 10.96 -5.71 0.42
N ILE A 169 10.95 -4.39 0.38
CA ILE A 169 11.69 -3.59 -0.61
C ILE A 169 13.19 -3.87 -0.49
N ALA A 170 13.74 -3.88 0.74
CA ALA A 170 15.13 -4.21 0.98
C ALA A 170 15.48 -5.65 0.58
N LYS A 171 14.58 -6.60 0.84
CA LYS A 171 14.79 -8.03 0.52
C LYS A 171 14.75 -8.31 -0.98
N TYR A 172 13.75 -7.81 -1.70
CA TYR A 172 13.52 -8.15 -3.10
C TYR A 172 14.20 -7.20 -4.07
N TYR A 173 14.21 -5.90 -3.78
CA TYR A 173 14.77 -4.89 -4.68
C TYR A 173 16.19 -4.47 -4.30
N ARG A 174 16.67 -4.81 -3.10
CA ARG A 174 17.96 -4.35 -2.56
C ARG A 174 18.05 -2.82 -2.54
N ARG A 175 16.92 -2.17 -2.25
CA ARG A 175 16.77 -0.71 -2.15
C ARG A 175 16.34 -0.33 -0.74
N SER A 176 16.71 0.87 -0.31
CA SER A 176 16.18 1.49 0.91
C SER A 176 14.87 2.21 0.62
N ALA A 177 13.96 2.24 1.59
CA ALA A 177 12.74 3.02 1.54
C ALA A 177 12.55 3.82 2.83
N THR A 178 11.85 4.95 2.73
CA THR A 178 11.39 5.72 3.89
C THR A 178 9.94 5.40 4.16
N VAL A 179 9.54 5.23 5.42
CA VAL A 179 8.14 4.97 5.76
C VAL A 179 7.35 6.27 5.72
N VAL A 180 6.23 6.26 4.98
CA VAL A 180 5.15 7.22 5.13
C VAL A 180 3.86 6.42 5.20
N TYR A 181 3.17 6.49 6.33
CA TYR A 181 1.91 5.77 6.53
C TYR A 181 0.82 6.28 5.59
N PRO A 182 -0.03 5.40 5.04
CA PRO A 182 -1.06 5.77 4.09
C PRO A 182 -2.10 6.70 4.72
N PRO A 183 -2.77 7.53 3.90
CA PRO A 183 -3.74 8.51 4.37
C PRO A 183 -5.00 7.80 4.89
N VAL A 184 -5.29 7.98 6.18
CA VAL A 184 -6.58 7.62 6.76
C VAL A 184 -7.34 8.89 7.07
N ASN A 185 -8.58 9.00 6.57
CA ASN A 185 -9.48 10.11 6.88
C ASN A 185 -10.06 9.93 8.28
N VAL A 186 -9.23 10.08 9.31
CA VAL A 186 -9.63 9.88 10.71
C VAL A 186 -10.79 10.79 11.12
N ASP A 187 -10.88 11.99 10.52
CA ASP A 187 -11.96 12.96 10.72
C ASP A 187 -13.35 12.44 10.26
N ASP A 188 -13.39 11.42 9.40
CA ASP A 188 -14.67 10.81 8.99
C ASP A 188 -15.31 9.97 10.11
N PHE A 189 -14.53 9.60 11.14
CA PHE A 189 -14.91 8.65 12.17
C PHE A 189 -15.03 9.33 13.55
N MET A 190 -16.05 8.92 14.31
CA MET A 190 -16.29 9.43 15.65
C MET A 190 -16.79 8.30 16.57
N PRO A 191 -16.50 8.34 17.87
CA PRO A 191 -17.04 7.38 18.83
C PRO A 191 -18.56 7.52 18.92
N ALA A 192 -19.27 6.39 18.94
CA ALA A 192 -20.69 6.40 19.23
C ALA A 192 -20.91 6.59 20.75
N PRO A 193 -22.03 7.22 21.18
CA PRO A 193 -22.37 7.34 22.60
C PRO A 193 -22.53 5.98 23.31
N THR A 194 -22.94 4.96 22.54
CA THR A 194 -23.21 3.61 23.06
C THR A 194 -22.50 2.57 22.22
N THR A 195 -21.91 1.59 22.91
CA THR A 195 -21.34 0.39 22.30
C THR A 195 -22.40 -0.71 22.30
N GLU A 196 -22.52 -1.43 21.19
CA GLU A 196 -23.36 -2.62 21.06
C GLU A 196 -22.53 -3.89 21.31
N ASP A 197 -23.18 -4.97 21.71
CA ASP A 197 -22.51 -6.25 22.01
C ASP A 197 -22.25 -7.08 20.75
N PHE A 198 -21.42 -6.56 19.83
CA PHE A 198 -20.91 -7.30 18.68
C PHE A 198 -19.47 -6.92 18.35
N TYR A 199 -18.74 -7.85 17.72
CA TYR A 199 -17.42 -7.63 17.17
C TYR A 199 -17.50 -7.46 15.65
N LEU A 200 -16.54 -6.75 15.06
CA LEU A 200 -16.58 -6.44 13.63
C LEU A 200 -15.39 -7.03 12.88
N CYS A 201 -15.64 -7.69 11.76
CA CYS A 201 -14.65 -7.93 10.70
C CYS A 201 -15.06 -7.11 9.47
N ALA A 202 -14.17 -6.31 8.91
CA ALA A 202 -14.46 -5.52 7.71
C ALA A 202 -13.34 -5.60 6.66
N GLY A 203 -13.72 -5.70 5.39
CA GLY A 203 -12.80 -5.69 4.25
C GLY A 203 -13.10 -6.80 3.24
N GLN A 204 -12.23 -7.00 2.26
CA GLN A 204 -12.43 -8.05 1.27
C GLN A 204 -12.48 -9.45 1.90
N LEU A 205 -13.37 -10.31 1.44
CA LEU A 205 -13.46 -11.70 1.89
C LEU A 205 -12.57 -12.56 1.02
N VAL A 206 -11.25 -12.45 1.23
CA VAL A 206 -10.21 -13.15 0.48
C VAL A 206 -9.32 -13.97 1.42
N PRO A 207 -8.70 -15.05 0.92
CA PRO A 207 -8.08 -16.04 1.80
C PRO A 207 -7.00 -15.50 2.76
N TYR A 208 -6.13 -14.59 2.31
CA TYR A 208 -5.03 -14.07 3.14
C TYR A 208 -5.52 -13.19 4.32
N LYS A 209 -6.77 -12.69 4.27
CA LYS A 209 -7.38 -11.93 5.38
C LYS A 209 -7.84 -12.82 6.52
N ARG A 210 -7.86 -14.15 6.33
CA ARG A 210 -8.11 -15.15 7.38
C ARG A 210 -9.37 -14.92 8.21
N ILE A 211 -10.41 -14.37 7.58
CA ILE A 211 -11.73 -14.15 8.20
C ILE A 211 -12.35 -15.50 8.61
N ASP A 212 -11.89 -16.60 8.02
CA ASP A 212 -12.24 -17.96 8.45
C ASP A 212 -11.92 -18.22 9.93
N LEU A 213 -10.83 -17.66 10.44
CA LEU A 213 -10.47 -17.77 11.86
C LEU A 213 -11.47 -17.04 12.76
N ALA A 214 -11.85 -15.81 12.37
CA ALA A 214 -12.84 -15.05 13.10
C ALA A 214 -14.19 -15.78 13.10
N VAL A 215 -14.69 -16.22 11.94
CA VAL A 215 -15.97 -16.94 11.86
C VAL A 215 -15.98 -18.18 12.74
N LYS A 216 -14.92 -19.00 12.70
CA LYS A 216 -14.80 -20.21 13.54
C LYS A 216 -14.71 -19.89 15.03
N ALA A 217 -13.87 -18.91 15.40
CA ALA A 217 -13.69 -18.51 16.80
C ALA A 217 -14.98 -17.97 17.41
N PHE A 218 -15.65 -17.05 16.73
CA PHE A 218 -16.87 -16.42 17.22
C PHE A 218 -18.06 -17.37 17.24
N THR A 219 -18.12 -18.33 16.30
CA THR A 219 -19.08 -19.43 16.35
C THR A 219 -18.86 -20.30 17.59
N ARG A 220 -17.61 -20.70 17.88
CA ARG A 220 -17.28 -21.55 19.03
C ARG A 220 -17.52 -20.87 20.38
N MET A 221 -17.27 -19.57 20.46
CA MET A 221 -17.53 -18.78 21.67
C MET A 221 -18.99 -18.37 21.83
N ASN A 222 -19.83 -18.57 20.80
CA ASN A 222 -21.20 -18.04 20.71
C ASN A 222 -21.27 -16.52 20.96
N ARG A 223 -20.33 -15.76 20.38
CA ARG A 223 -20.28 -14.29 20.45
C ARG A 223 -20.72 -13.69 19.13
N GLN A 224 -21.37 -12.54 19.19
CA GLN A 224 -21.86 -11.85 18.00
C GLN A 224 -20.70 -11.30 17.17
N LEU A 225 -20.62 -11.71 15.90
CA LEU A 225 -19.67 -11.17 14.91
C LEU A 225 -20.43 -10.66 13.70
N VAL A 226 -20.21 -9.39 13.37
CA VAL A 226 -20.66 -8.80 12.11
C VAL A 226 -19.51 -8.83 11.11
N VAL A 227 -19.78 -9.34 9.91
CA VAL A 227 -18.81 -9.42 8.81
C VAL A 227 -19.29 -8.53 7.66
N ILE A 228 -18.51 -7.49 7.35
CA ILE A 228 -18.74 -6.55 6.25
C ILE A 228 -17.72 -6.81 5.14
N GLY A 229 -18.21 -7.05 3.94
CA GLY A 229 -17.39 -7.17 2.74
C GLY A 229 -17.84 -8.23 1.75
N GLU A 230 -17.10 -8.30 0.65
CA GLU A 230 -17.30 -9.26 -0.43
C GLU A 230 -15.95 -9.83 -0.87
N GLY A 231 -15.99 -11.00 -1.49
CA GLY A 231 -14.81 -11.64 -2.04
C GLY A 231 -15.04 -13.12 -2.33
N SER A 232 -14.02 -13.78 -2.86
CA SER A 232 -14.08 -15.18 -3.28
C SER A 232 -14.44 -16.14 -2.13
N GLU A 233 -14.15 -15.78 -0.89
CA GLU A 233 -14.39 -16.63 0.29
C GLU A 233 -15.80 -16.47 0.86
N ALA A 234 -16.63 -15.54 0.37
CA ALA A 234 -17.91 -15.20 1.00
C ALA A 234 -18.81 -16.42 1.24
N ASP A 235 -19.01 -17.27 0.22
CA ASP A 235 -19.87 -18.45 0.31
C ASP A 235 -19.22 -19.57 1.15
N GLY A 236 -17.89 -19.64 1.17
CA GLY A 236 -17.15 -20.54 2.07
C GLY A 236 -17.36 -20.18 3.53
N LEU A 237 -17.23 -18.89 3.85
CA LEU A 237 -17.41 -18.35 5.20
C LEU A 237 -18.84 -18.54 5.72
N LYS A 238 -19.85 -18.30 4.89
CA LYS A 238 -21.27 -18.51 5.26
C LYS A 238 -21.57 -19.97 5.61
N ARG A 239 -20.95 -20.94 4.94
CA ARG A 239 -21.16 -22.38 5.20
C ARG A 239 -20.61 -22.85 6.55
N ILE A 240 -19.56 -22.19 7.06
CA ILE A 240 -18.93 -22.55 8.34
C ILE A 240 -19.42 -21.69 9.51
N ALA A 241 -20.28 -20.72 9.24
CA ALA A 241 -20.77 -19.76 10.23
C ALA A 241 -21.87 -20.37 11.10
N GLY A 242 -21.76 -20.16 12.41
CA GLY A 242 -22.83 -20.44 13.36
C GLY A 242 -23.87 -19.33 13.46
N PRO A 243 -24.87 -19.49 14.35
CA PRO A 243 -25.99 -18.54 14.49
C PRO A 243 -25.59 -17.16 15.03
N SER A 244 -24.38 -17.01 15.58
CA SER A 244 -23.86 -15.75 16.11
C SER A 244 -23.16 -14.86 15.06
N ILE A 245 -23.14 -15.28 13.79
CA ILE A 245 -22.41 -14.58 12.73
C ILE A 245 -23.40 -13.92 11.76
N THR A 246 -23.27 -12.62 11.57
CA THR A 246 -24.09 -11.83 10.64
C THR A 246 -23.23 -11.31 9.49
N PHE A 247 -23.60 -11.65 8.25
CA PHE A 247 -22.94 -11.13 7.04
C PHE A 247 -23.76 -9.99 6.43
N LEU A 248 -23.15 -8.83 6.24
CA LEU A 248 -23.81 -7.67 5.61
C LEU A 248 -23.46 -7.49 4.13
N GLY A 249 -22.51 -8.28 3.60
CA GLY A 249 -22.01 -8.08 2.23
C GLY A 249 -21.29 -6.75 2.06
N ARG A 250 -21.25 -6.21 0.84
CA ARG A 250 -20.72 -4.86 0.61
C ARG A 250 -21.74 -3.83 1.07
N THR A 251 -21.30 -2.97 1.97
CA THR A 251 -22.11 -1.88 2.51
C THR A 251 -21.60 -0.53 2.03
N PRO A 252 -22.48 0.48 1.94
CA PRO A 252 -22.05 1.88 1.79
C PRO A 252 -21.12 2.30 2.93
N PHE A 253 -20.25 3.29 2.67
CA PHE A 253 -19.30 3.81 3.65
C PHE A 253 -19.96 4.27 4.97
N PRO A 254 -21.11 4.98 4.98
CA PRO A 254 -21.78 5.36 6.23
C PRO A 254 -22.13 4.17 7.16
N ILE A 255 -22.50 3.02 6.59
CA ILE A 255 -22.82 1.81 7.36
C ILE A 255 -21.55 1.22 7.99
N LEU A 256 -20.43 1.22 7.26
CA LEU A 256 -19.14 0.79 7.81
C LEU A 256 -18.75 1.69 9.00
N LYS A 257 -18.89 3.01 8.86
CA LYS A 257 -18.60 3.96 9.94
C LYS A 257 -19.48 3.72 11.17
N GLU A 258 -20.77 3.53 10.97
CA GLU A 258 -21.70 3.23 12.07
C GLU A 258 -21.32 1.93 12.79
N LYS A 259 -21.02 0.87 12.04
CA LYS A 259 -20.65 -0.42 12.63
C LYS A 259 -19.29 -0.39 13.31
N LEU A 260 -18.32 0.37 12.78
CA LEU A 260 -17.07 0.63 13.48
C LEU A 260 -17.34 1.38 14.78
N ALA A 261 -18.08 2.49 14.78
CA ALA A 261 -18.32 3.30 15.98
C ALA A 261 -19.05 2.54 17.12
N ARG A 262 -19.84 1.52 16.78
CA ARG A 262 -20.69 0.79 17.73
C ARG A 262 -20.17 -0.59 18.13
N CYS A 263 -19.17 -1.16 17.45
CA CYS A 263 -18.68 -2.49 17.82
C CYS A 263 -17.89 -2.49 19.14
N ARG A 264 -17.73 -3.65 19.77
CA ARG A 264 -16.87 -3.81 20.96
C ARG A 264 -15.39 -3.71 20.60
N ALA A 265 -15.00 -4.39 19.51
CA ALA A 265 -13.67 -4.33 18.93
C ALA A 265 -13.72 -4.75 17.46
N LEU A 266 -12.73 -4.27 16.69
CA LEU A 266 -12.43 -4.79 15.36
C LEU A 266 -11.59 -6.07 15.51
N ILE A 267 -11.94 -7.11 14.75
CA ILE A 267 -11.14 -8.34 14.61
C ILE A 267 -10.38 -8.27 13.29
N PHE A 268 -9.06 -8.38 13.37
CA PHE A 268 -8.15 -8.23 12.24
C PHE A 268 -7.19 -9.42 12.14
N PRO A 269 -7.65 -10.60 11.66
CA PRO A 269 -6.91 -11.84 11.82
C PRO A 269 -5.88 -12.12 10.71
N GLY A 270 -5.91 -11.35 9.63
CA GLY A 270 -5.02 -11.49 8.49
C GLY A 270 -3.69 -10.76 8.68
N GLU A 271 -2.68 -11.18 7.91
CA GLU A 271 -1.45 -10.40 7.76
C GLU A 271 -1.59 -9.45 6.56
N GLU A 272 -1.64 -8.15 6.85
CA GLU A 272 -1.76 -7.08 5.86
C GLU A 272 -0.53 -6.16 5.88
N ASP A 273 -0.28 -5.46 4.77
CA ASP A 273 0.91 -4.60 4.64
C ASP A 273 0.91 -3.43 5.61
N PHE A 274 -0.21 -2.72 5.67
CA PHE A 274 -0.46 -1.65 6.64
C PHE A 274 -1.74 -1.91 7.44
N GLY A 275 -2.86 -2.13 6.74
CA GLY A 275 -4.17 -2.33 7.37
C GLY A 275 -4.77 -1.00 7.83
N MET A 276 -5.46 -0.29 6.93
CA MET A 276 -6.11 0.99 7.28
C MET A 276 -7.31 0.80 8.21
N VAL A 277 -8.04 -0.32 8.10
CA VAL A 277 -9.25 -0.58 8.91
C VAL A 277 -8.98 -0.57 10.43
N PRO A 278 -7.87 -1.14 10.94
CA PRO A 278 -7.42 -0.90 12.31
C PRO A 278 -7.38 0.58 12.72
N VAL A 279 -6.84 1.46 11.87
CA VAL A 279 -6.81 2.90 12.14
C VAL A 279 -8.21 3.52 12.12
N GLU A 280 -9.05 3.13 11.16
CA GLU A 280 -10.46 3.55 11.09
C GLU A 280 -11.25 3.14 12.35
N ALA A 281 -11.00 1.94 12.88
CA ALA A 281 -11.59 1.47 14.13
C ALA A 281 -11.12 2.30 15.33
N MET A 282 -9.81 2.55 15.45
CA MET A 282 -9.26 3.40 16.52
C MET A 282 -9.75 4.85 16.43
N ALA A 283 -9.89 5.40 15.22
CA ALA A 283 -10.50 6.71 14.98
C ALA A 283 -11.99 6.75 15.35
N SER A 284 -12.68 5.61 15.24
CA SER A 284 -14.04 5.40 15.77
C SER A 284 -14.07 5.15 17.28
N GLY A 285 -12.93 5.31 17.96
CA GLY A 285 -12.76 5.07 19.39
C GLY A 285 -12.85 3.60 19.80
N ARG A 286 -12.65 2.65 18.88
CA ARG A 286 -12.80 1.21 19.13
C ARG A 286 -11.46 0.46 19.10
N PRO A 287 -11.23 -0.45 20.07
CA PRO A 287 -10.02 -1.24 20.14
C PRO A 287 -9.95 -2.29 19.02
N VAL A 288 -8.73 -2.74 18.74
CA VAL A 288 -8.44 -3.72 17.68
C VAL A 288 -7.87 -4.99 18.29
N ILE A 289 -8.37 -6.16 17.88
CA ILE A 289 -7.76 -7.46 18.16
C ILE A 289 -7.17 -7.97 16.86
N ALA A 290 -5.84 -7.88 16.72
CA ALA A 290 -5.15 -8.16 15.46
C ALA A 290 -4.13 -9.30 15.57
N TYR A 291 -3.88 -9.96 14.46
CA TYR A 291 -2.73 -10.86 14.35
C TYR A 291 -1.45 -10.03 14.42
N GLY A 292 -0.51 -10.41 15.29
CA GLY A 292 0.74 -9.70 15.57
C GLY A 292 1.79 -9.85 14.48
N SER A 293 1.44 -9.57 13.22
CA SER A 293 2.32 -9.60 12.05
C SER A 293 1.95 -8.50 11.05
N GLY A 294 2.88 -8.16 10.17
CA GLY A 294 2.69 -7.14 9.14
C GLY A 294 2.41 -5.75 9.73
N GLY A 295 1.61 -4.96 9.03
CA GLY A 295 1.29 -3.58 9.41
C GLY A 295 0.47 -3.41 10.68
N ALA A 296 -0.13 -4.50 11.21
CA ALA A 296 -0.80 -4.46 12.50
C ALA A 296 0.16 -4.10 13.65
N LEU A 297 1.45 -4.46 13.51
CA LEU A 297 2.50 -4.11 14.48
C LEU A 297 2.80 -2.61 14.53
N GLU A 298 2.39 -1.86 13.51
CA GLU A 298 2.64 -0.42 13.41
C GLU A 298 1.45 0.40 13.87
N THR A 299 0.24 -0.13 13.66
CA THR A 299 -1.00 0.56 13.97
C THR A 299 -1.54 0.20 15.35
N VAL A 300 -1.40 -1.05 15.81
CA VAL A 300 -1.95 -1.50 17.08
C VAL A 300 -0.88 -1.48 18.18
N ALA A 301 -1.09 -0.65 19.21
CA ALA A 301 -0.27 -0.59 20.40
C ALA A 301 -0.87 -1.52 21.49
N PRO A 302 -0.22 -2.66 21.81
CA PRO A 302 -0.77 -3.64 22.75
C PRO A 302 -1.06 -3.04 24.12
N GLY A 303 -2.27 -3.26 24.63
CA GLY A 303 -2.73 -2.75 25.91
C GLY A 303 -3.08 -1.26 25.94
N VAL A 304 -2.90 -0.54 24.82
CA VAL A 304 -3.25 0.88 24.67
C VAL A 304 -4.38 1.06 23.66
N THR A 305 -4.23 0.51 22.45
CA THR A 305 -5.23 0.62 21.38
C THR A 305 -5.80 -0.72 20.94
N GLY A 306 -5.25 -1.82 21.44
CA GLY A 306 -5.74 -3.15 21.11
C GLY A 306 -4.96 -4.27 21.76
N ILE A 307 -5.19 -5.49 21.25
CA ILE A 307 -4.46 -6.70 21.61
C ILE A 307 -3.92 -7.34 20.34
N LEU A 308 -2.70 -7.84 20.43
CA LEU A 308 -2.08 -8.65 19.39
C LEU A 308 -2.07 -10.12 19.82
N PHE A 309 -2.38 -11.01 18.88
CA PHE A 309 -2.24 -12.44 19.07
C PHE A 309 -1.15 -13.02 18.17
N ASP A 310 -0.41 -13.98 18.68
CA ASP A 310 0.88 -14.43 18.16
C ASP A 310 0.78 -15.55 17.12
N GLN A 311 -0.30 -16.34 17.15
CA GLN A 311 -0.53 -17.44 16.23
C GLN A 311 -1.78 -17.25 15.40
N GLN A 312 -1.69 -17.48 14.08
CA GLN A 312 -2.83 -17.38 13.17
C GLN A 312 -3.75 -18.62 13.26
N SER A 313 -4.30 -18.85 14.45
CA SER A 313 -5.14 -19.99 14.83
C SER A 313 -6.43 -19.55 15.53
N VAL A 314 -7.43 -20.44 15.54
CA VAL A 314 -8.73 -20.19 16.18
C VAL A 314 -8.55 -20.05 17.69
N ASP A 315 -7.76 -20.91 18.33
CA ASP A 315 -7.56 -20.91 19.78
C ASP A 315 -6.84 -19.65 20.27
N ALA A 316 -5.81 -19.19 19.53
CA ALA A 316 -5.11 -17.95 19.86
C ALA A 316 -6.03 -16.73 19.75
N LEU A 317 -6.88 -16.66 18.71
CA LEU A 317 -7.88 -15.60 18.59
C LEU A 317 -8.92 -15.65 19.71
N ILE A 318 -9.41 -16.84 20.09
CA ILE A 318 -10.32 -17.00 21.24
C ILE A 318 -9.68 -16.47 22.51
N LYS A 319 -8.42 -16.87 22.78
CA LYS A 319 -7.66 -16.38 23.94
C LYS A 319 -7.56 -14.86 23.93
N ALA A 320 -7.20 -14.26 22.80
CA ALA A 320 -7.06 -12.81 22.67
C ALA A 320 -8.38 -12.07 22.89
N VAL A 321 -9.51 -12.64 22.46
CA VAL A 321 -10.84 -12.10 22.75
C VAL A 321 -11.14 -12.17 24.25
N ILE A 322 -10.85 -13.29 24.92
CA ILE A 322 -11.06 -13.42 26.37
C ILE A 322 -10.19 -12.42 27.14
N ASP A 323 -8.91 -12.31 26.79
CA ASP A 323 -7.99 -11.35 27.40
C ASP A 323 -8.49 -9.91 27.20
N PHE A 324 -8.97 -9.60 25.99
CA PHE A 324 -9.58 -8.30 25.67
C PHE A 324 -10.74 -7.97 26.60
N GLU A 325 -11.67 -8.89 26.79
CA GLU A 325 -12.84 -8.62 27.62
C GLU A 325 -12.47 -8.36 29.08
N ALA A 326 -11.51 -9.12 29.60
CA ALA A 326 -11.01 -8.94 30.97
C ALA A 326 -10.42 -7.53 31.20
N MET A 327 -9.89 -6.90 30.16
CA MET A 327 -9.27 -5.58 30.22
C MET A 327 -9.98 -4.48 29.42
N GLN A 328 -11.20 -4.74 28.95
CA GLN A 328 -11.92 -3.84 28.04
C GLN A 328 -12.05 -2.41 28.60
N HIS A 329 -12.20 -2.28 29.91
CA HIS A 329 -12.32 -1.00 30.63
C HIS A 329 -11.09 -0.08 30.51
N ARG A 330 -9.95 -0.60 30.04
CA ARG A 330 -8.70 0.16 29.88
C ARG A 330 -8.61 0.91 28.56
N PHE A 331 -9.48 0.61 27.60
CA PHE A 331 -9.46 1.22 26.27
C PHE A 331 -10.39 2.45 26.25
N HIS A 332 -9.79 3.64 26.27
CA HIS A 332 -10.51 4.91 26.31
C HIS A 332 -10.57 5.57 24.92
N PRO A 333 -11.76 5.89 24.37
CA PRO A 333 -11.91 6.42 23.01
C PRO A 333 -10.94 7.55 22.66
N GLU A 334 -10.70 8.48 23.60
CA GLU A 334 -9.81 9.63 23.41
C GLU A 334 -8.36 9.20 23.14
N THR A 335 -7.91 8.14 23.82
CA THR A 335 -6.56 7.58 23.62
C THR A 335 -6.44 6.91 22.26
N LEU A 336 -7.47 6.17 21.84
CA LEU A 336 -7.50 5.49 20.54
C LEU A 336 -7.53 6.49 19.39
N GLN A 337 -8.32 7.56 19.51
CA GLN A 337 -8.39 8.62 18.52
C GLN A 337 -7.09 9.41 18.42
N ALA A 338 -6.50 9.79 19.55
CA ALA A 338 -5.21 10.49 19.58
C ALA A 338 -4.09 9.66 18.93
N HIS A 339 -4.12 8.34 19.12
CA HIS A 339 -3.21 7.43 18.42
C HIS A 339 -3.50 7.36 16.91
N ALA A 340 -4.76 7.24 16.52
CA ALA A 340 -5.16 7.18 15.11
C ALA A 340 -4.75 8.44 14.32
N GLU A 341 -4.74 9.62 14.95
CA GLU A 341 -4.34 10.89 14.34
C GLU A 341 -2.91 10.87 13.75
N GLN A 342 -2.04 9.98 14.24
CA GLN A 342 -0.68 9.82 13.70
C GLN A 342 -0.67 9.30 12.24
N PHE A 343 -1.77 8.69 11.80
CA PHE A 343 -1.96 8.11 10.48
C PHE A 343 -2.91 8.95 9.61
N SER A 344 -3.22 10.19 10.02
CA SER A 344 -4.18 11.03 9.32
C SER A 344 -3.69 11.43 7.92
N THR A 345 -4.64 11.70 7.01
CA THR A 345 -4.35 12.24 5.67
C THR A 345 -3.44 13.47 5.74
N ARG A 346 -3.59 14.32 6.76
CA ARG A 346 -2.72 15.48 7.00
C ARG A 346 -1.25 15.07 7.23
N LYS A 347 -1.01 14.06 8.06
CA LYS A 347 0.34 13.53 8.33
C LYS A 347 0.96 12.88 7.09
N PHE A 348 0.17 12.11 6.34
CA PHE A 348 0.58 11.56 5.05
C PHE A 348 1.03 12.67 4.09
N THR A 349 0.18 13.67 3.86
CA THR A 349 0.46 14.76 2.91
C THR A 349 1.72 15.53 3.29
N ALA A 350 1.86 15.93 4.56
CA ALA A 350 3.04 16.65 5.03
C ALA A 350 4.33 15.83 4.83
N SER A 351 4.30 14.54 5.17
CA SER A 351 5.48 13.66 5.06
C SER A 351 5.83 13.36 3.60
N MET A 352 4.83 13.10 2.76
CA MET A 352 5.04 12.89 1.32
C MET A 352 5.62 14.12 0.64
N LEU A 353 5.08 15.31 0.91
CA LEU A 353 5.61 16.56 0.36
C LEU A 353 7.06 16.79 0.79
N ALA A 354 7.39 16.52 2.07
CA ALA A 354 8.76 16.66 2.56
C ALA A 354 9.72 15.75 1.79
N ILE A 355 9.40 14.47 1.63
CA ILE A 355 10.25 13.51 0.89
C ILE A 355 10.37 13.88 -0.59
N ILE A 356 9.25 14.25 -1.24
CA ILE A 356 9.27 14.62 -2.65
C ILE A 356 10.13 15.87 -2.86
N ASN A 357 9.98 16.89 -2.01
CA ASN A 357 10.77 18.12 -2.10
C ASN A 357 12.25 17.87 -1.85
N GLU A 358 12.59 17.02 -0.87
CA GLU A 358 13.97 16.58 -0.62
C GLU A 358 14.57 15.93 -1.89
N GLU A 359 13.86 14.97 -2.48
CA GLU A 359 14.35 14.26 -3.66
C GLU A 359 14.48 15.20 -4.87
N LEU A 360 13.50 16.07 -5.12
CA LEU A 360 13.57 17.08 -6.18
C LEU A 360 14.80 17.97 -6.04
N LEU A 361 15.17 18.38 -4.82
CA LEU A 361 16.37 19.17 -4.55
C LEU A 361 17.66 18.38 -4.84
N ILE A 362 17.72 17.12 -4.40
CA ILE A 362 18.85 16.21 -4.66
C ILE A 362 19.07 16.04 -6.17
N ARG A 363 18.00 15.76 -6.92
CA ARG A 363 18.06 15.55 -8.37
C ARG A 363 18.41 16.84 -9.12
N LYS A 364 17.87 17.99 -8.70
CA LYS A 364 18.24 19.30 -9.25
C LYS A 364 19.73 19.59 -9.04
N ALA A 365 20.26 19.35 -7.84
CA ALA A 365 21.67 19.54 -7.54
C ALA A 365 22.58 18.61 -8.36
N ALA A 366 22.20 17.34 -8.52
CA ALA A 366 22.94 16.37 -9.34
C ALA A 366 23.05 16.83 -10.81
N ARG A 367 21.96 17.34 -11.40
CA ARG A 367 21.93 17.84 -12.78
C ARG A 367 22.80 19.07 -13.01
N LEU A 368 22.86 19.97 -12.04
CA LEU A 368 23.72 21.16 -12.10
C LEU A 368 25.21 20.77 -12.06
N ARG A 369 25.57 19.73 -11.32
CA ARG A 369 26.96 19.22 -11.23
C ARG A 369 27.42 18.50 -12.51
N SER A 370 26.49 17.87 -13.24
CA SER A 370 26.78 17.20 -14.51
C SER A 370 26.78 18.13 -15.73
N HIS A 371 26.57 19.44 -15.56
CA HIS A 371 26.57 20.40 -16.66
C HIS A 371 28.01 20.78 -17.07
N PRO A 372 28.37 20.71 -18.36
CA PRO A 372 29.75 20.95 -18.83
C PRO A 372 30.35 22.29 -18.39
N ALA A 373 29.53 23.35 -18.35
CA ALA A 373 29.94 24.69 -17.96
C ALA A 373 30.44 24.80 -16.51
N VAL A 374 30.00 23.90 -15.61
CA VAL A 374 30.45 23.87 -14.20
C VAL A 374 31.74 23.05 -14.03
N GLN A 375 32.01 22.09 -14.92
CA GLN A 375 33.27 21.34 -14.95
C GLN A 375 34.45 22.20 -15.44
N VAL A 376 34.24 23.06 -16.44
CA VAL A 376 35.30 23.94 -16.99
C VAL A 376 35.84 24.92 -15.94
N GLY A 377 35.01 25.38 -14.99
CA GLY A 377 35.44 26.25 -13.89
C GLY A 377 36.30 25.56 -12.82
N ARG A 378 36.28 24.22 -12.75
CA ARG A 378 37.08 23.43 -11.80
C ARG A 378 38.43 22.99 -12.39
N GLU A 379 38.48 22.70 -13.69
CA GLU A 379 39.74 22.37 -14.37
C GLU A 379 40.64 23.61 -14.57
N ALA A 380 40.07 24.81 -14.61
CA ALA A 380 40.83 26.07 -14.71
C ALA A 380 41.53 26.53 -13.40
N GLN A 381 41.51 25.72 -12.33
CA GLN A 381 42.11 26.07 -11.01
C GLN A 381 43.28 25.18 -10.56
N LEU A 382 43.83 24.32 -11.42
CA LEU A 382 45.09 23.62 -11.14
C LEU A 382 46.27 24.46 -11.66
N PRO A 383 47.13 25.06 -10.80
CA PRO A 383 48.38 25.61 -11.27
C PRO A 383 49.28 24.45 -11.69
N VAL A 384 49.66 24.45 -12.96
CA VAL A 384 50.76 23.62 -13.48
C VAL A 384 52.04 24.10 -12.80
N LEU A 385 52.42 23.46 -11.70
CA LEU A 385 53.77 23.54 -11.16
C LEU A 385 54.67 22.74 -12.10
N ALA A 386 55.26 23.45 -13.07
CA ALA A 386 56.35 22.95 -13.90
C ALA A 386 57.54 22.62 -12.99
N MET A 387 57.87 21.34 -12.88
CA MET A 387 59.14 20.91 -12.29
C MET A 387 60.27 21.13 -13.29
N GLU A 388 61.22 22.00 -12.96
CA GLU A 388 62.50 22.12 -13.65
C GLU A 388 63.35 20.84 -13.45
N PRO A 389 64.11 20.39 -14.46
CA PRO A 389 65.02 19.26 -14.32
C PRO A 389 66.36 19.75 -13.75
N HIS A 390 66.63 19.44 -12.48
CA HIS A 390 67.98 19.55 -11.94
C HIS A 390 68.87 18.42 -12.49
N SER A 391 69.77 18.83 -13.38
CA SER A 391 71.00 18.15 -13.73
C SER A 391 71.85 17.90 -12.47
N ARG A 392 72.24 16.63 -12.26
CA ARG A 392 73.36 16.28 -11.37
C ARG A 392 74.44 15.57 -12.16
N THR A 393 75.54 16.29 -12.29
CA THR A 393 76.85 15.84 -12.78
C THR A 393 77.64 15.27 -11.58
N LEU A 394 78.25 14.10 -11.82
CA LEU A 394 79.48 13.52 -11.23
C LEU A 394 80.06 14.15 -9.94
N GLN A 395 80.20 13.31 -8.89
CA GLN A 395 81.48 12.82 -8.39
C GLN A 395 81.29 11.60 -7.49
#